data_AF-A0A6P1DZS6-F1
#
_entry.id   AF-A0A6P1DZS6-F1
#
_cell.length_a   1.000
_cell.length_b   1.000
_cell.length_c   1.000
_cell.angle_alpha   90.00
_cell.angle_beta   90.00
_cell.angle_gamma   90.00
#
_symmetry.space_group_name_H-M   'P 1'
#
loop_
_entity.id
_entity.type
_entity.pdbx_description
1 polymer ?
#
loop_
_entity_poly.entity_id
_entity_poly.type
_entity_poly.pdbx_seq_one_letter_code
_entity_poly.pdbx_strand_id
1 'polypeptide(L)'
;MASIGKPSANVPGDTRGRPLFAALSLLLAALALVCLWGLIAGAPQGDADGAGDALARQRALAQWEALWSDLAACGEAALRPELGDTSLRAAGDTVFMRYRNLWGQVDEDARHGLQMAALSSDPQRKLDLLRPLVSTADPLTGFRALLEMARVQLRLGALEPAREAAQRALAVPKVPPRIQADAHFILGVIAWEKQSLDTAETALGRAVAADPGFWDARQLRLLVLARQIGRPRQGVAACLDRTRQMILDLGALPVLAQDRTQFRDIADRFAAQGDLTNPAFALLAGLGYRWAGDTERARITLAGALTTGGRLPAECEQQIIEKADAWLDGQPTEDRP
;
A
#
# COMPACT_ATOMS: atom_id res chain seq x y z
N MET A 1 31.97 31.12 -33.19
CA MET A 1 32.62 32.42 -32.88
C MET A 1 31.55 33.50 -32.84
N ALA A 2 31.24 34.03 -31.66
CA ALA A 2 30.53 35.29 -31.35
C ALA A 2 30.30 35.28 -29.82
N SER A 3 31.23 35.84 -29.04
CA SER A 3 31.28 37.23 -28.54
C SER A 3 30.49 37.40 -27.24
N ILE A 4 31.27 37.52 -26.17
CA ILE A 4 30.91 37.67 -24.76
C ILE A 4 30.68 39.15 -24.48
N GLY A 5 29.54 39.51 -23.89
CA GLY A 5 29.28 40.84 -23.35
C GLY A 5 28.80 40.76 -21.91
N LYS A 6 29.67 41.09 -20.95
CA LYS A 6 29.33 41.36 -19.55
C LYS A 6 29.11 42.87 -19.37
N PRO A 7 28.10 43.29 -18.59
CA PRO A 7 28.16 44.55 -17.87
C PRO A 7 28.41 44.30 -16.37
N SER A 8 29.40 44.99 -15.83
CA SER A 8 29.62 45.15 -14.39
C SER A 8 28.76 46.29 -13.88
N ALA A 9 27.97 46.06 -12.83
CA ALA A 9 27.30 47.10 -12.06
C ALA A 9 27.90 47.15 -10.66
N ASN A 10 28.53 48.28 -10.35
CA ASN A 10 28.97 48.65 -9.02
C ASN A 10 27.74 48.85 -8.11
N VAL A 11 27.72 48.15 -6.97
CA VAL A 11 26.73 48.36 -5.90
C VAL A 11 27.45 49.08 -4.74
N PRO A 12 26.94 50.24 -4.27
CA PRO A 12 27.51 50.96 -3.13
C PRO A 12 27.20 50.23 -1.82
N GLY A 13 28.20 50.15 -0.95
CA GLY A 13 28.13 49.48 0.35
C GLY A 13 27.20 50.22 1.33
N ASP A 14 26.14 49.53 1.74
CA ASP A 14 25.30 49.90 2.87
C ASP A 14 25.85 49.24 4.16
N THR A 15 26.26 50.05 5.13
CA THR A 15 26.89 49.63 6.39
C THR A 15 25.96 49.81 7.59
N ARG A 16 24.65 49.62 7.41
CA ARG A 16 23.65 49.66 8.50
C ARG A 16 22.95 48.32 8.67
N GLY A 17 23.56 47.41 9.44
CA GLY A 17 22.92 46.12 9.73
C GLY A 17 23.68 45.27 10.76
N ARG A 18 24.02 45.82 11.93
CA ARG A 18 24.80 45.11 12.96
C ARG A 18 24.09 44.62 14.25
N PRO A 19 22.76 44.66 14.45
CA PRO A 19 22.15 43.96 15.59
C PRO A 19 21.52 42.59 15.27
N LEU A 20 21.26 42.24 14.00
CA LEU A 20 20.55 40.99 13.65
C LEU A 20 21.40 39.72 13.75
N PHE A 21 22.72 39.81 13.53
CA PHE A 21 23.60 38.63 13.56
C PHE A 21 23.83 38.08 14.98
N ALA A 22 23.75 38.90 16.02
CA ALA A 22 23.92 38.47 17.41
C ALA A 22 22.70 37.70 17.94
N ALA A 23 21.48 38.08 17.50
CA ALA A 23 20.27 37.36 17.89
C ALA A 23 20.18 35.97 17.24
N LEU A 24 20.59 35.85 15.97
CA LEU A 24 20.55 34.57 15.25
C LEU A 24 21.55 33.53 15.81
N SER A 25 22.71 33.99 16.28
CA SER A 25 23.75 33.11 16.84
C SER A 25 23.40 32.59 18.24
N LEU A 26 22.71 33.38 19.07
CA LEU A 26 22.16 32.91 20.35
C LEU A 26 21.03 31.88 20.16
N LEU A 27 20.19 32.06 19.14
CA LEU A 27 19.08 31.14 18.85
C LEU A 27 19.57 29.78 18.30
N LEU A 28 20.63 29.80 17.47
CA LEU A 28 21.30 28.58 17.00
C LEU A 28 22.03 27.84 18.13
N ALA A 29 22.67 28.56 19.06
CA ALA A 29 23.33 27.94 20.22
C ALA A 29 22.31 27.28 21.18
N ALA A 30 21.15 27.91 21.40
CA ALA A 30 20.08 27.34 22.20
C ALA A 30 19.48 26.07 21.56
N LEU A 31 19.27 26.08 20.23
CA LEU A 31 18.82 24.90 19.49
C LEU A 31 19.85 23.76 19.51
N ALA A 32 21.14 24.07 19.42
CA ALA A 32 22.20 23.07 19.51
C ALA A 32 22.25 22.39 20.90
N LEU A 33 22.00 23.14 21.98
CA LEU A 33 21.98 22.59 23.34
C LEU A 33 20.75 21.68 23.59
N VAL A 34 19.59 22.03 23.03
CA VAL A 34 18.39 21.18 23.09
C VAL A 34 18.59 19.89 22.28
N CYS A 35 19.23 19.98 21.11
CA CYS A 35 19.58 18.80 20.31
C CYS A 35 20.62 17.90 21.01
N LEU A 36 21.61 18.48 21.69
CA LEU A 36 22.60 17.69 22.43
C LEU A 36 22.00 16.99 23.66
N TRP A 37 21.09 17.66 24.39
CA TRP A 37 20.40 17.03 25.51
C TRP A 37 19.47 15.89 25.08
N GLY A 38 18.81 16.01 23.92
CA GLY A 38 18.00 14.94 23.35
C GLY A 38 18.79 13.69 22.91
N LEU A 39 20.08 13.83 22.62
CA LEU A 39 20.95 12.71 22.24
C LEU A 39 21.59 11.99 23.43
N ILE A 40 21.74 12.65 24.58
CA ILE A 40 22.37 12.07 25.78
C ILE A 40 21.31 11.46 26.72
N ALA A 41 20.08 11.97 26.71
CA ALA A 41 18.96 11.41 27.47
C ALA A 41 18.22 10.30 26.69
N GLY A 42 18.97 9.38 26.08
CA GLY A 42 18.43 8.11 25.61
C GLY A 42 17.95 7.31 26.83
N ALA A 43 16.70 7.52 27.22
CA ALA A 43 16.07 6.76 28.29
C ALA A 43 16.22 5.27 27.94
N PRO A 44 16.75 4.43 28.87
CA PRO A 44 16.75 3.00 28.65
C PRO A 44 15.29 2.58 28.40
N GLN A 45 15.03 1.99 27.23
CA GLN A 45 13.82 1.24 26.96
C GLN A 45 13.80 0.06 27.93
N GLY A 46 13.39 0.31 29.16
CA GLY A 46 13.30 -0.70 30.21
C GLY A 46 12.06 -1.54 29.97
N ASP A 47 12.24 -2.87 29.92
CA ASP A 47 11.42 -4.06 30.17
C ASP A 47 9.87 -4.03 30.24
N ALA A 48 9.20 -2.87 30.31
CA ALA A 48 7.75 -2.74 30.19
C ALA A 48 7.22 -3.14 28.80
N ASP A 49 8.09 -3.18 27.77
CA ASP A 49 7.73 -3.70 26.44
C ASP A 49 7.47 -5.22 26.46
N GLY A 50 7.99 -5.97 27.43
CA GLY A 50 7.87 -7.44 27.45
C GLY A 50 6.44 -7.95 27.65
N ALA A 51 5.66 -7.32 28.53
CA ALA A 51 4.28 -7.72 28.79
C ALA A 51 3.33 -7.35 27.63
N GLY A 52 3.57 -6.19 27.01
CA GLY A 52 2.82 -5.75 25.83
C GLY A 52 3.07 -6.65 24.63
N ASP A 53 4.33 -7.02 24.39
CA ASP A 53 4.72 -7.90 23.30
C ASP A 53 4.15 -9.32 23.47
N ALA A 54 4.15 -9.87 24.70
CA ALA A 54 3.57 -11.18 24.98
C ALA A 54 2.06 -11.24 24.66
N LEU A 55 1.29 -10.22 25.06
CA LEU A 55 -0.14 -10.15 24.76
C LEU A 55 -0.40 -9.95 23.26
N ALA A 56 0.38 -9.10 22.60
CA ALA A 56 0.29 -8.88 21.16
C ALA A 56 0.58 -10.18 20.38
N ARG A 57 1.61 -10.92 20.79
CA ARG A 57 1.98 -12.23 20.26
C ARG A 57 0.87 -13.26 20.45
N GLN A 58 0.30 -13.37 21.65
CA GLN A 58 -0.80 -14.31 21.92
C GLN A 58 -2.02 -14.00 21.04
N ARG A 59 -2.37 -12.71 20.89
CA ARG A 59 -3.48 -12.29 20.01
C ARG A 59 -3.20 -12.62 18.55
N ALA A 60 -1.99 -12.36 18.07
CA ALA A 60 -1.61 -12.65 16.68
C ALA A 60 -1.65 -14.16 16.39
N LEU A 61 -1.20 -14.99 17.33
CA LEU A 61 -1.27 -16.45 17.21
C LEU A 61 -2.73 -16.94 17.18
N ALA A 62 -3.57 -16.46 18.09
CA ALA A 62 -4.99 -16.85 18.10
C ALA A 62 -5.71 -16.45 16.81
N GLN A 63 -5.40 -15.27 16.25
CA GLN A 63 -5.95 -14.83 14.97
C GLN A 63 -5.42 -15.65 13.78
N TRP A 64 -4.16 -16.07 13.84
CA TRP A 64 -3.55 -16.96 12.85
C TRP A 64 -4.23 -18.34 12.87
N GLU A 65 -4.37 -18.95 14.05
CA GLU A 65 -5.05 -20.24 14.22
C GLU A 65 -6.52 -20.19 13.77
N ALA A 66 -7.23 -19.11 14.10
CA ALA A 66 -8.61 -18.91 13.67
C ALA A 66 -8.74 -18.89 12.14
N LEU A 67 -7.86 -18.14 11.43
CA LEU A 67 -7.85 -18.12 9.97
C LEU A 67 -7.70 -19.53 9.38
N TRP A 68 -6.77 -20.32 9.89
CA TRP A 68 -6.53 -21.67 9.37
C TRP A 68 -7.64 -22.65 9.74
N SER A 69 -8.27 -22.48 10.89
CA SER A 69 -9.47 -23.24 11.27
C SER A 69 -10.63 -22.95 10.29
N ASP A 70 -10.86 -21.68 9.96
CA ASP A 70 -11.89 -21.28 8.99
C ASP A 70 -11.58 -21.83 7.59
N LEU A 71 -10.32 -21.78 7.17
CA LEU A 71 -9.85 -22.38 5.91
C LEU A 71 -10.05 -23.90 5.88
N ALA A 72 -9.79 -24.60 6.97
CA ALA A 72 -10.01 -26.05 7.05
C ALA A 72 -11.50 -26.40 6.98
N ALA A 73 -12.36 -25.59 7.60
CA ALA A 73 -13.80 -25.81 7.65
C ALA A 73 -14.52 -25.44 6.34
N CYS A 74 -14.13 -24.33 5.72
CA CYS A 74 -14.86 -23.73 4.60
C CYS A 74 -14.05 -23.67 3.29
N GLY A 75 -12.79 -24.13 3.31
CA GLY A 75 -11.90 -24.02 2.15
C GLY A 75 -11.69 -22.58 1.71
N GLU A 76 -11.56 -22.36 0.41
CA GLU A 76 -11.40 -21.03 -0.19
C GLU A 76 -12.60 -20.09 0.05
N ALA A 77 -13.77 -20.63 0.41
CA ALA A 77 -14.93 -19.80 0.72
C ALA A 77 -14.69 -18.89 1.94
N ALA A 78 -13.84 -19.30 2.90
CA ALA A 78 -13.46 -18.50 4.06
C ALA A 78 -12.67 -17.23 3.69
N LEU A 79 -12.03 -17.20 2.52
CA LEU A 79 -11.23 -16.06 2.07
C LEU A 79 -12.02 -15.09 1.19
N ARG A 80 -13.24 -15.46 0.80
CA ARG A 80 -14.08 -14.60 -0.03
C ARG A 80 -14.52 -13.42 0.83
N PRO A 81 -14.24 -12.17 0.41
CA PRO A 81 -14.84 -11.03 1.08
C PRO A 81 -16.37 -11.21 1.02
N GLU A 82 -17.08 -10.85 2.08
CA GLU A 82 -18.54 -10.81 2.07
C GLU A 82 -19.00 -9.78 1.03
N LEU A 83 -19.23 -10.25 -0.19
CA LEU A 83 -19.74 -9.43 -1.28
C LEU A 83 -21.26 -9.37 -1.19
N GLY A 84 -21.76 -8.71 -0.14
CA GLY A 84 -23.18 -8.36 -0.05
C GLY A 84 -23.60 -7.32 -1.09
N ASP A 85 -22.64 -6.73 -1.82
CA ASP A 85 -22.88 -5.66 -2.76
C ASP A 85 -22.80 -6.13 -4.22
N THR A 86 -23.97 -6.34 -4.81
CA THR A 86 -24.14 -6.74 -6.21
C THR A 86 -23.65 -5.71 -7.22
N SER A 87 -23.31 -4.49 -6.80
CA SER A 87 -22.76 -3.46 -7.68
C SER A 87 -21.25 -3.57 -7.88
N LEU A 88 -20.55 -4.40 -7.07
CA LEU A 88 -19.12 -4.60 -7.20
C LEU A 88 -18.79 -5.33 -8.50
N ARG A 89 -17.88 -4.74 -9.27
CA ARG A 89 -17.20 -5.43 -10.36
C ARG A 89 -15.83 -5.87 -9.91
N ALA A 90 -15.48 -7.09 -10.31
CA ALA A 90 -14.20 -7.73 -10.05
C ALA A 90 -13.00 -6.88 -10.49
N ALA A 91 -13.14 -6.09 -11.56
CA ALA A 91 -12.05 -5.30 -12.13
C ALA A 91 -12.42 -3.84 -12.41
N GLY A 92 -11.47 -2.95 -12.07
CA GLY A 92 -11.50 -1.54 -12.43
C GLY A 92 -10.42 -0.75 -11.67
N ASP A 93 -9.58 -0.04 -12.40
CA ASP A 93 -8.45 0.75 -11.87
C ASP A 93 -8.89 1.89 -10.93
N THR A 94 -10.18 2.23 -10.98
CA THR A 94 -10.78 3.30 -10.20
C THR A 94 -12.07 2.83 -9.57
N VAL A 95 -12.41 3.38 -8.41
CA VAL A 95 -13.67 3.08 -7.71
C VAL A 95 -14.89 3.28 -8.62
N PHE A 96 -14.79 4.20 -9.58
CA PHE A 96 -15.84 4.50 -10.54
C PHE A 96 -16.04 3.44 -11.61
N MET A 97 -15.00 2.66 -11.90
CA MET A 97 -15.12 1.49 -12.77
C MET A 97 -15.63 0.27 -11.99
N ARG A 98 -15.30 0.19 -10.69
CA ARG A 98 -15.69 -0.91 -9.81
C ARG A 98 -17.16 -0.87 -9.38
N TYR A 99 -17.76 0.32 -9.30
CA TYR A 99 -19.14 0.46 -8.82
C TYR A 99 -20.01 1.28 -9.79
N ARG A 100 -21.14 0.71 -10.19
CA ARG A 100 -22.16 1.43 -10.96
C ARG A 100 -22.92 2.40 -10.04
N ASN A 101 -23.27 3.57 -10.56
CA ASN A 101 -24.17 4.55 -9.92
C ASN A 101 -23.66 5.21 -8.63
N LEU A 102 -22.34 5.20 -8.36
CA LEU A 102 -21.78 5.98 -7.24
C LEU A 102 -21.89 7.49 -7.47
N TRP A 103 -21.97 7.91 -8.72
CA TRP A 103 -22.26 9.28 -9.08
C TRP A 103 -23.76 9.44 -9.12
N GLY A 104 -24.29 10.28 -8.22
CA GLY A 104 -25.60 10.87 -8.42
C GLY A 104 -25.61 11.75 -9.68
N GLN A 105 -26.43 12.79 -9.69
CA GLN A 105 -26.41 13.74 -10.80
C GLN A 105 -25.14 14.59 -10.73
N VAL A 106 -24.29 14.47 -11.76
CA VAL A 106 -23.12 15.33 -11.97
C VAL A 106 -23.54 16.47 -12.87
N ASP A 107 -23.22 17.69 -12.46
CA ASP A 107 -23.38 18.90 -13.25
C ASP A 107 -22.78 18.76 -14.66
N GLU A 108 -23.44 19.33 -15.66
CA GLU A 108 -23.07 19.14 -17.07
C GLU A 108 -21.70 19.75 -17.39
N ASP A 109 -21.40 20.93 -16.85
CA ASP A 109 -20.11 21.59 -17.04
C ASP A 109 -18.99 20.80 -16.37
N ALA A 110 -19.22 20.31 -15.15
CA ALA A 110 -18.29 19.42 -14.46
C ALA A 110 -18.00 18.14 -15.25
N ARG A 111 -19.04 17.52 -15.80
CA ARG A 111 -18.91 16.32 -16.64
C ARG A 111 -18.08 16.61 -17.89
N HIS A 112 -18.37 17.71 -18.59
CA HIS A 112 -17.63 18.10 -19.79
C HIS A 112 -16.16 18.41 -19.46
N GLY A 113 -15.90 19.12 -18.35
CA GLY A 113 -14.54 19.38 -17.88
C GLY A 113 -13.74 18.10 -17.61
N LEU A 114 -14.34 17.12 -16.91
CA LEU A 114 -13.71 15.82 -16.66
C LEU A 114 -13.46 15.04 -17.96
N GLN A 115 -14.38 15.08 -18.92
CA GLN A 115 -14.21 14.44 -20.23
C GLN A 115 -13.07 15.06 -21.04
N MET A 116 -13.02 16.39 -21.11
CA MET A 116 -11.94 17.11 -21.80
C MET A 116 -10.59 16.85 -21.15
N ALA A 117 -10.53 16.82 -19.81
CA ALA A 117 -9.34 16.42 -19.09
C ALA A 117 -8.93 14.99 -19.46
N ALA A 118 -9.85 14.01 -19.43
CA ALA A 118 -9.57 12.61 -19.75
C ALA A 118 -9.03 12.41 -21.18
N LEU A 119 -9.59 13.13 -22.16
CA LEU A 119 -9.16 13.08 -23.56
C LEU A 119 -7.83 13.82 -23.83
N SER A 120 -7.38 14.66 -22.92
CA SER A 120 -6.12 15.37 -23.07
C SER A 120 -4.92 14.43 -22.90
N SER A 121 -4.04 14.39 -23.90
CA SER A 121 -2.76 13.66 -23.84
C SER A 121 -1.65 14.45 -23.16
N ASP A 122 -1.74 15.78 -23.13
CA ASP A 122 -0.78 16.66 -22.45
C ASP A 122 -1.06 16.69 -20.93
N PRO A 123 -0.11 16.24 -20.09
CA PRO A 123 -0.27 16.26 -18.64
C PRO A 123 -0.55 17.66 -18.07
N GLN A 124 0.07 18.71 -18.62
CA GLN A 124 -0.09 20.05 -18.08
C GLN A 124 -1.48 20.60 -18.40
N ARG A 125 -1.91 20.52 -19.66
CA ARG A 125 -3.28 20.86 -20.06
C ARG A 125 -4.32 20.09 -19.26
N LYS A 126 -4.09 18.80 -18.97
CA LYS A 126 -4.98 18.00 -18.12
C LYS A 126 -5.08 18.58 -16.70
N LEU A 127 -3.96 18.96 -16.09
CA LEU A 127 -3.97 19.61 -14.76
C LEU A 127 -4.71 20.95 -14.79
N ASP A 128 -4.54 21.74 -15.84
CA ASP A 128 -5.21 23.03 -16.00
C ASP A 128 -6.73 22.88 -16.17
N LEU A 129 -7.18 21.85 -16.91
CA LEU A 129 -8.60 21.49 -17.04
C LEU A 129 -9.23 20.99 -15.73
N LEU A 130 -8.45 20.29 -14.90
CA LEU A 130 -8.93 19.75 -13.61
C LEU A 130 -9.00 20.81 -12.50
N ARG A 131 -8.10 21.79 -12.51
CA ARG A 131 -7.99 22.82 -11.47
C ARG A 131 -9.31 23.55 -11.14
N PRO A 132 -10.12 24.04 -12.10
CA PRO A 132 -11.38 24.70 -11.78
C PRO A 132 -12.40 23.75 -11.12
N LEU A 133 -12.36 22.45 -11.46
CA LEU A 133 -13.32 21.46 -10.95
C LEU A 133 -13.15 21.17 -9.45
N VAL A 134 -11.96 21.42 -8.90
CA VAL A 134 -11.68 21.27 -7.46
C VAL A 134 -12.54 22.19 -6.59
N SER A 135 -12.96 23.35 -7.12
CA SER A 135 -13.71 24.36 -6.35
C SER A 135 -15.21 24.33 -6.61
N THR A 136 -15.72 23.24 -7.20
CA THR A 136 -17.15 23.06 -7.47
C THR A 136 -17.95 22.85 -6.18
N ALA A 137 -19.24 23.18 -6.21
CA ALA A 137 -20.12 22.99 -5.06
C ALA A 137 -20.38 21.51 -4.73
N ASP A 138 -20.28 20.62 -5.73
CA ASP A 138 -20.41 19.18 -5.56
C ASP A 138 -19.10 18.56 -5.01
N PRO A 139 -19.10 18.02 -3.79
CA PRO A 139 -17.89 17.42 -3.21
C PRO A 139 -17.35 16.25 -4.02
N LEU A 140 -18.20 15.46 -4.68
CA LEU A 140 -17.74 14.30 -5.45
C LEU A 140 -16.95 14.72 -6.70
N THR A 141 -17.40 15.77 -7.37
CA THR A 141 -16.66 16.40 -8.47
C THR A 141 -15.30 16.93 -8.01
N GLY A 142 -15.26 17.68 -6.91
CA GLY A 142 -14.01 18.19 -6.34
C GLY A 142 -13.04 17.06 -5.95
N PHE A 143 -13.54 16.02 -5.28
CA PHE A 143 -12.79 14.82 -4.94
C PHE A 143 -12.19 14.15 -6.18
N ARG A 144 -12.99 13.92 -7.21
CA ARG A 144 -12.54 13.29 -8.46
C ARG A 144 -11.46 14.09 -9.16
N ALA A 145 -11.64 15.41 -9.23
CA ALA A 145 -10.65 16.29 -9.83
C ALA A 145 -9.29 16.19 -9.11
N LEU A 146 -9.29 16.22 -7.77
CA LEU A 146 -8.08 16.04 -6.96
C LEU A 146 -7.43 14.66 -7.16
N LEU A 147 -8.23 13.60 -7.24
CA LEU A 147 -7.74 12.24 -7.49
C LEU A 147 -7.06 12.13 -8.86
N GLU A 148 -7.69 12.69 -9.91
CA GLU A 148 -7.10 12.70 -11.26
C GLU A 148 -5.85 13.56 -11.33
N MET A 149 -5.82 14.71 -10.64
CA MET A 149 -4.59 15.50 -10.51
C MET A 149 -3.47 14.68 -9.85
N ALA A 150 -3.77 13.95 -8.78
CA ALA A 150 -2.80 13.10 -8.09
C ALA A 150 -2.23 12.01 -9.02
N ARG A 151 -3.08 11.36 -9.83
CA ARG A 151 -2.66 10.35 -10.83
C ARG A 151 -1.79 10.95 -11.94
N VAL A 152 -2.10 12.15 -12.41
CA VAL A 152 -1.26 12.85 -13.41
C VAL A 152 0.10 13.17 -12.82
N GLN A 153 0.14 13.73 -11.60
CA GLN A 153 1.39 14.05 -10.92
C GLN A 153 2.24 12.81 -10.64
N LEU A 154 1.61 11.68 -10.26
CA LEU A 154 2.30 10.40 -10.11
C LEU A 154 2.98 9.96 -11.40
N ARG A 155 2.28 10.01 -12.55
CA ARG A 155 2.85 9.65 -13.85
C ARG A 155 4.00 10.55 -14.29
N LEU A 156 4.01 11.80 -13.83
CA LEU A 156 5.10 12.75 -14.03
C LEU A 156 6.29 12.53 -13.07
N GLY A 157 6.19 11.58 -12.13
CA GLY A 157 7.19 11.39 -11.07
C GLY A 157 7.18 12.48 -10.00
N ALA A 158 6.20 13.39 -10.02
CA ALA A 158 6.07 14.49 -9.07
C ALA A 158 5.37 14.00 -7.79
N LEU A 159 6.12 13.24 -6.98
CA LEU A 159 5.56 12.54 -5.81
C LEU A 159 4.97 13.47 -4.74
N GLU A 160 5.56 14.63 -4.49
CA GLU A 160 5.03 15.58 -3.50
C GLU A 160 3.72 16.25 -3.94
N PRO A 161 3.61 16.84 -5.15
CA PRO A 161 2.33 17.32 -5.67
C PRO A 161 1.25 16.23 -5.71
N ALA A 162 1.62 14.99 -6.07
CA ALA A 162 0.68 13.87 -6.06
C ALA A 162 0.17 13.57 -4.64
N ARG A 163 1.07 13.57 -3.65
CA ARG A 163 0.74 13.34 -2.24
C ARG A 163 -0.19 14.43 -1.72
N GLU A 164 0.10 15.69 -2.01
CA GLU A 164 -0.73 16.83 -1.61
C GLU A 164 -2.15 16.71 -2.21
N ALA A 165 -2.25 16.44 -3.51
CA ALA A 165 -3.54 16.28 -4.17
C ALA A 165 -4.36 15.11 -3.58
N ALA A 166 -3.73 13.97 -3.30
CA ALA A 166 -4.38 12.82 -2.66
C ALA A 166 -4.83 13.12 -1.21
N GLN A 167 -4.00 13.82 -0.43
CA GLN A 167 -4.38 14.25 0.93
C GLN A 167 -5.53 15.25 0.91
N ARG A 168 -5.52 16.20 -0.03
CA ARG A 168 -6.63 17.13 -0.25
C ARG A 168 -7.91 16.40 -0.66
N ALA A 169 -7.81 15.34 -1.47
CA ALA A 169 -8.96 14.51 -1.82
C ALA A 169 -9.57 13.86 -0.57
N LEU A 170 -8.76 13.30 0.34
CA LEU A 170 -9.23 12.75 1.62
C LEU A 170 -9.87 13.78 2.54
N ALA A 171 -9.51 15.06 2.40
CA ALA A 171 -10.09 16.15 3.18
C ALA A 171 -11.44 16.67 2.62
N VAL A 172 -11.88 16.19 1.45
CA VAL A 172 -13.17 16.60 0.87
C VAL A 172 -14.32 16.04 1.72
N PRO A 173 -15.23 16.89 2.22
CA PRO A 173 -16.30 16.45 3.10
C PRO A 173 -17.35 15.63 2.36
N LYS A 174 -18.08 14.78 3.09
CA LYS A 174 -19.23 14.00 2.58
C LYS A 174 -18.91 13.04 1.43
N VAL A 175 -17.63 12.71 1.21
CA VAL A 175 -17.24 11.62 0.30
C VAL A 175 -17.37 10.29 1.03
N PRO A 176 -18.17 9.33 0.53
CA PRO A 176 -18.28 8.00 1.13
C PRO A 176 -16.91 7.33 1.31
N PRO A 177 -16.63 6.66 2.45
CA PRO A 177 -15.32 6.06 2.72
C PRO A 177 -14.81 5.16 1.59
N ARG A 178 -15.69 4.37 0.98
CA ARG A 178 -15.36 3.51 -0.15
C ARG A 178 -14.79 4.25 -1.36
N ILE A 179 -15.27 5.46 -1.65
CA ILE A 179 -14.75 6.31 -2.74
C ILE A 179 -13.35 6.82 -2.41
N GLN A 180 -13.05 7.02 -1.12
CA GLN A 180 -11.73 7.46 -0.64
C GLN A 180 -10.64 6.39 -0.81
N ALA A 181 -11.00 5.13 -1.09
CA ALA A 181 -10.06 4.04 -1.27
C ALA A 181 -8.99 4.35 -2.33
N ASP A 182 -9.37 4.96 -3.47
CA ASP A 182 -8.44 5.35 -4.53
C ASP A 182 -7.39 6.37 -4.06
N ALA A 183 -7.76 7.30 -3.17
CA ALA A 183 -6.82 8.28 -2.64
C ALA A 183 -5.83 7.63 -1.65
N HIS A 184 -6.30 6.71 -0.81
CA HIS A 184 -5.43 5.89 0.04
C HIS A 184 -4.47 5.02 -0.79
N PHE A 185 -4.95 4.43 -1.88
CA PHE A 185 -4.11 3.66 -2.80
C PHE A 185 -3.00 4.51 -3.40
N ILE A 186 -3.30 5.72 -3.88
CA ILE A 186 -2.28 6.65 -4.41
C ILE A 186 -1.22 6.97 -3.34
N LEU A 187 -1.63 7.22 -2.09
CA LEU A 187 -0.67 7.42 -0.99
C LEU A 187 0.19 6.18 -0.73
N GLY A 188 -0.39 4.98 -0.87
CA GLY A 188 0.32 3.71 -0.82
C GLY A 188 1.37 3.58 -1.92
N VAL A 189 1.01 3.89 -3.17
CA VAL A 189 1.94 3.92 -4.31
C VAL A 189 3.08 4.91 -4.05
N ILE A 190 2.78 6.13 -3.62
CA ILE A 190 3.82 7.14 -3.31
C ILE A 190 4.78 6.64 -2.23
N ALA A 191 4.24 6.03 -1.17
CA ALA A 191 5.06 5.48 -0.09
C ALA A 191 5.92 4.30 -0.55
N TRP A 192 5.38 3.45 -1.43
CA TRP A 192 6.11 2.35 -2.06
C TRP A 192 7.27 2.84 -2.92
N GLU A 193 7.05 3.83 -3.79
CA GLU A 193 8.11 4.43 -4.62
C GLU A 193 9.25 5.00 -3.76
N LYS A 194 8.90 5.57 -2.61
CA LYS A 194 9.86 6.09 -1.61
C LYS A 194 10.49 5.03 -0.71
N GLN A 195 10.19 3.75 -0.92
CA GLN A 195 10.64 2.63 -0.06
C GLN A 195 10.19 2.74 1.41
N SER A 196 9.14 3.51 1.71
CA SER A 196 8.57 3.64 3.05
C SER A 196 7.51 2.56 3.27
N LEU A 197 7.95 1.32 3.50
CA LEU A 197 7.03 0.16 3.54
C LEU A 197 5.98 0.25 4.64
N ASP A 198 6.29 0.79 5.82
CA ASP A 198 5.31 0.91 6.92
C ASP A 198 4.19 1.90 6.57
N THR A 199 4.55 3.00 5.90
CA THR A 199 3.59 3.98 5.39
C THR A 199 2.76 3.39 4.25
N ALA A 200 3.38 2.62 3.36
CA ALA A 200 2.70 1.95 2.26
C ALA A 200 1.70 0.90 2.77
N GLU A 201 2.13 0.07 3.72
CA GLU A 201 1.32 -0.95 4.40
C GLU A 201 0.09 -0.31 5.04
N THR A 202 0.29 0.77 5.80
CA THR A 202 -0.80 1.51 6.45
C THR A 202 -1.78 2.10 5.43
N ALA A 203 -1.27 2.76 4.39
CA ALA A 203 -2.10 3.41 3.38
C ALA A 203 -2.90 2.39 2.55
N LEU A 204 -2.28 1.29 2.13
CA LEU A 204 -2.94 0.21 1.40
C LEU A 204 -3.91 -0.56 2.30
N GLY A 205 -3.58 -0.71 3.59
CA GLY A 205 -4.49 -1.20 4.61
C GLY A 205 -5.80 -0.41 4.63
N ARG A 206 -5.71 0.93 4.65
CA ARG A 206 -6.88 1.82 4.58
C ARG A 206 -7.62 1.74 3.25
N ALA A 207 -6.90 1.60 2.13
CA ALA A 207 -7.53 1.43 0.81
C ALA A 207 -8.39 0.16 0.75
N VAL A 208 -7.85 -0.98 1.18
CA VAL A 208 -8.55 -2.28 1.19
C VAL A 208 -9.68 -2.29 2.23
N ALA A 209 -9.51 -1.65 3.39
CA ALA A 209 -10.58 -1.53 4.37
C ALA A 209 -11.76 -0.68 3.87
N ALA A 210 -11.47 0.40 3.13
CA ALA A 210 -12.49 1.24 2.51
C ALA A 210 -13.21 0.54 1.35
N ASP A 211 -12.47 -0.21 0.55
CA ASP A 211 -12.96 -0.97 -0.60
C ASP A 211 -12.37 -2.39 -0.63
N PRO A 212 -13.04 -3.37 -0.02
CA PRO A 212 -12.57 -4.76 -0.01
C PRO A 212 -12.43 -5.38 -1.40
N GLY A 213 -13.08 -4.83 -2.42
CA GLY A 213 -12.98 -5.25 -3.81
C GLY A 213 -11.84 -4.58 -4.59
N PHE A 214 -11.00 -3.77 -3.94
CA PHE A 214 -9.94 -3.03 -4.63
C PHE A 214 -8.73 -3.90 -4.97
N TRP A 215 -8.84 -4.57 -6.12
CA TRP A 215 -7.83 -5.45 -6.70
C TRP A 215 -6.40 -4.90 -6.70
N ASP A 216 -6.17 -3.71 -7.27
CA ASP A 216 -4.82 -3.14 -7.37
C ASP A 216 -4.21 -2.82 -6.00
N ALA A 217 -5.03 -2.36 -5.06
CA ALA A 217 -4.58 -2.09 -3.70
C ALA A 217 -4.15 -3.38 -2.99
N ARG A 218 -4.89 -4.48 -3.17
CA ARG A 218 -4.50 -5.79 -2.62
C ARG A 218 -3.22 -6.32 -3.27
N GLN A 219 -3.10 -6.26 -4.60
CA GLN A 219 -1.88 -6.69 -5.28
C GLN A 219 -0.64 -5.93 -4.78
N LEU A 220 -0.72 -4.60 -4.67
CA LEU A 220 0.39 -3.82 -4.15
C LEU A 220 0.64 -4.10 -2.66
N ARG A 221 -0.42 -4.32 -1.87
CA ARG A 221 -0.29 -4.66 -0.45
C ARG A 221 0.41 -6.00 -0.25
N LEU A 222 0.12 -7.01 -1.07
CA LEU A 222 0.82 -8.30 -1.05
C LEU A 222 2.35 -8.11 -1.25
N LEU A 223 2.75 -7.28 -2.22
CA LEU A 223 4.16 -6.94 -2.46
C LEU A 223 4.80 -6.24 -1.25
N VAL A 224 4.08 -5.29 -0.65
CA VAL A 224 4.53 -4.58 0.55
C VAL A 224 4.69 -5.53 1.73
N LEU A 225 3.68 -6.36 2.00
CA LEU A 225 3.68 -7.34 3.10
C LEU A 225 4.80 -8.36 2.94
N ALA A 226 5.01 -8.90 1.72
CA ALA A 226 6.09 -9.84 1.45
C ALA A 226 7.47 -9.23 1.78
N ARG A 227 7.70 -7.97 1.36
CA ARG A 227 8.95 -7.26 1.69
C ARG A 227 9.07 -6.96 3.18
N GLN A 228 7.98 -6.61 3.85
CA GLN A 228 7.95 -6.36 5.29
C GLN A 228 8.26 -7.63 6.08
N ILE A 229 7.69 -8.77 5.68
CA ILE A 229 7.97 -10.06 6.32
C ILE A 229 9.45 -10.45 6.12
N GLY A 230 10.03 -10.12 4.97
CA GLY A 230 11.46 -10.31 4.70
C GLY A 230 12.41 -9.39 5.49
N ARG A 231 11.91 -8.39 6.22
CA ARG A 231 12.79 -7.50 6.97
C ARG A 231 13.39 -8.22 8.19
N PRO A 232 14.70 -8.08 8.43
CA PRO A 232 15.30 -8.61 9.64
C PRO A 232 14.72 -7.88 10.87
N ARG A 233 14.59 -8.61 11.99
CA ARG A 233 14.23 -8.06 13.32
C ARG A 233 12.79 -7.58 13.51
N GLN A 234 11.82 -8.14 12.77
CA GLN A 234 10.41 -8.00 13.17
C GLN A 234 10.06 -8.94 14.34
N GLY A 235 9.13 -8.54 15.20
CA GLY A 235 8.58 -9.40 16.25
C GLY A 235 7.68 -10.50 15.68
N VAL A 236 7.46 -11.56 16.46
CA VAL A 236 6.57 -12.68 16.06
C VAL A 236 5.17 -12.18 15.72
N ALA A 237 4.62 -11.29 16.56
CA ALA A 237 3.26 -10.77 16.38
C ALA A 237 3.07 -10.09 15.01
N ALA A 238 4.01 -9.23 14.63
CA ALA A 238 3.99 -8.53 13.35
C ALA A 238 4.16 -9.50 12.17
N CYS A 239 5.04 -10.49 12.31
CA CYS A 239 5.26 -11.50 11.28
C CYS A 239 3.99 -12.34 11.01
N LEU A 240 3.33 -12.81 12.07
CA LEU A 240 2.10 -13.58 11.97
C LEU A 240 0.96 -12.74 11.42
N ASP A 241 0.76 -11.51 11.91
CA ASP A 241 -0.32 -10.65 11.43
C ASP A 241 -0.15 -10.29 9.95
N ARG A 242 1.06 -9.94 9.51
CA ARG A 242 1.33 -9.66 8.09
C ARG A 242 1.11 -10.88 7.21
N THR A 243 1.54 -12.05 7.65
CA THR A 243 1.32 -13.30 6.90
C THR A 243 -0.17 -13.63 6.82
N ARG A 244 -0.92 -13.41 7.91
CA ARG A 244 -2.39 -13.55 7.94
C ARG A 244 -3.05 -12.60 6.95
N GLN A 245 -2.71 -11.31 6.98
CA GLN A 245 -3.22 -10.30 6.05
C GLN A 245 -2.91 -10.65 4.59
N MET A 246 -1.71 -11.19 4.35
CA MET A 246 -1.25 -11.63 3.04
C MET A 246 -2.10 -12.79 2.51
N ILE A 247 -2.40 -13.80 3.33
CA ILE A 247 -3.29 -14.92 2.96
C ILE A 247 -4.71 -14.40 2.67
N LEU A 248 -5.23 -13.50 3.50
CA LEU A 248 -6.53 -12.87 3.28
C LEU A 248 -6.60 -12.06 1.98
N ASP A 249 -5.54 -11.32 1.64
CA ASP A 249 -5.48 -10.58 0.38
C ASP A 249 -5.44 -11.50 -0.81
N LEU A 250 -4.55 -12.49 -0.78
CA LEU A 250 -4.42 -13.48 -1.84
C LEU A 250 -5.78 -14.17 -2.01
N GLY A 251 -6.40 -14.63 -0.93
CA GLY A 251 -7.64 -15.41 -1.01
C GLY A 251 -8.89 -14.62 -1.42
N ALA A 252 -8.85 -13.30 -1.30
CA ALA A 252 -9.87 -12.43 -1.88
C ALA A 252 -9.73 -12.33 -3.41
N LEU A 253 -8.52 -12.54 -3.95
CA LEU A 253 -8.25 -12.37 -5.38
C LEU A 253 -9.08 -13.32 -6.28
N PRO A 254 -9.29 -14.63 -5.99
CA PRO A 254 -10.17 -15.50 -6.80
C PRO A 254 -11.55 -14.91 -7.13
N VAL A 255 -12.14 -14.16 -6.21
CA VAL A 255 -13.45 -13.51 -6.41
C VAL A 255 -13.35 -12.25 -7.26
N LEU A 256 -12.16 -11.63 -7.28
CA LEU A 256 -11.88 -10.37 -7.96
C LEU A 256 -11.15 -10.57 -9.31
N ALA A 257 -10.61 -11.76 -9.53
CA ALA A 257 -9.95 -12.12 -10.78
C ALA A 257 -10.99 -12.39 -11.87
N GLN A 258 -10.65 -12.02 -13.09
CA GLN A 258 -11.47 -12.38 -14.26
C GLN A 258 -11.15 -13.79 -14.74
N ASP A 259 -9.92 -14.24 -14.54
CA ASP A 259 -9.41 -15.53 -15.00
C ASP A 259 -8.29 -16.06 -14.09
N ARG A 260 -8.13 -17.38 -14.05
CA ARG A 260 -7.12 -18.09 -13.27
C ARG A 260 -5.69 -17.78 -13.72
N THR A 261 -5.46 -17.36 -14.97
CA THR A 261 -4.12 -16.97 -15.44
C THR A 261 -3.53 -15.81 -14.64
N GLN A 262 -4.37 -14.93 -14.09
CA GLN A 262 -3.91 -13.81 -13.25
C GLN A 262 -3.21 -14.30 -11.98
N PHE A 263 -3.59 -15.46 -11.43
CA PHE A 263 -2.89 -16.06 -10.29
C PHE A 263 -1.50 -16.56 -10.65
N ARG A 264 -1.38 -17.17 -11.85
CA ARG A 264 -0.09 -17.62 -12.35
C ARG A 264 0.86 -16.44 -12.55
N ASP A 265 0.38 -15.34 -13.14
CA ASP A 265 1.19 -14.13 -13.35
C ASP A 265 1.61 -13.48 -12.03
N ILE A 266 0.73 -13.49 -11.02
CA ILE A 266 1.06 -13.01 -9.67
C ILE A 266 2.12 -13.92 -9.04
N ALA A 267 1.93 -15.24 -9.09
CA ALA A 267 2.86 -16.22 -8.55
C ALA A 267 4.24 -16.14 -9.22
N ASP A 268 4.28 -16.05 -10.55
CA ASP A 268 5.52 -15.92 -11.32
C ASP A 268 6.27 -14.62 -10.96
N ARG A 269 5.56 -13.50 -10.79
CA ARG A 269 6.18 -12.25 -10.33
C ARG A 269 6.76 -12.39 -8.92
N PHE A 270 6.07 -13.04 -7.99
CA PHE A 270 6.60 -13.27 -6.65
C PHE A 270 7.79 -14.23 -6.64
N ALA A 271 7.75 -15.30 -7.43
CA ALA A 271 8.86 -16.22 -7.59
C ALA A 271 10.10 -15.55 -8.21
N ALA A 272 9.90 -14.59 -9.13
CA ALA A 272 11.00 -13.86 -9.77
C ALA A 272 11.55 -12.71 -8.92
N GLN A 273 10.71 -12.01 -8.15
CA GLN A 273 11.12 -10.88 -7.32
C GLN A 273 11.65 -11.28 -5.95
N GLY A 274 11.22 -12.43 -5.43
CA GLY A 274 11.69 -12.97 -4.18
C GLY A 274 13.02 -13.68 -4.38
N ASP A 275 13.98 -13.41 -3.48
CA ASP A 275 14.93 -14.46 -3.13
C ASP A 275 14.08 -15.62 -2.57
N LEU A 276 13.98 -16.74 -3.30
CA LEU A 276 13.14 -17.90 -2.91
C LEU A 276 13.50 -18.45 -1.53
N THR A 277 14.60 -17.98 -0.94
CA THR A 277 14.95 -18.22 0.46
C THR A 277 14.10 -17.43 1.47
N ASN A 278 13.23 -16.52 1.02
CA ASN A 278 12.25 -15.87 1.89
C ASN A 278 10.95 -16.69 1.91
N PRO A 279 10.62 -17.37 3.01
CA PRO A 279 9.47 -18.27 3.08
C PRO A 279 8.14 -17.55 2.83
N ALA A 280 8.04 -16.23 3.05
CA ALA A 280 6.82 -15.48 2.72
C ALA A 280 6.59 -15.33 1.22
N PHE A 281 7.65 -15.06 0.45
CA PHE A 281 7.55 -14.99 -1.02
C PHE A 281 7.28 -16.36 -1.62
N ALA A 282 7.92 -17.40 -1.10
CA ALA A 282 7.66 -18.76 -1.52
C ALA A 282 6.24 -19.23 -1.16
N LEU A 283 5.72 -18.84 0.02
CA LEU A 283 4.33 -19.07 0.42
C LEU A 283 3.37 -18.40 -0.58
N LEU A 284 3.60 -17.12 -0.90
CA LEU A 284 2.80 -16.38 -1.88
C LEU A 284 2.79 -17.03 -3.27
N ALA A 285 3.97 -17.35 -3.78
CA ALA A 285 4.11 -17.97 -5.09
C ALA A 285 3.46 -19.36 -5.11
N GLY A 286 3.69 -20.17 -4.06
CA GLY A 286 3.06 -21.47 -3.89
C GLY A 286 1.53 -21.41 -3.87
N LEU A 287 0.97 -20.51 -3.05
CA LEU A 287 -0.48 -20.28 -2.98
C LEU A 287 -1.05 -19.82 -4.32
N GLY A 288 -0.38 -18.87 -5.00
CA GLY A 288 -0.79 -18.40 -6.30
C GLY A 288 -0.76 -19.49 -7.38
N TYR A 289 0.29 -20.34 -7.42
CA TYR A 289 0.34 -21.48 -8.35
C TYR A 289 -0.79 -22.48 -8.08
N ARG A 290 -1.09 -22.77 -6.81
CA ARG A 290 -2.19 -23.68 -6.47
C ARG A 290 -3.54 -23.15 -6.93
N TRP A 291 -3.85 -21.86 -6.74
CA TRP A 291 -5.10 -21.28 -7.25
C TRP A 291 -5.15 -21.16 -8.77
N ALA A 292 -3.99 -21.10 -9.43
CA ALA A 292 -3.89 -21.26 -10.87
C ALA A 292 -4.11 -22.72 -11.33
N GLY A 293 -4.25 -23.68 -10.40
CA GLY A 293 -4.37 -25.12 -10.69
C GLY A 293 -3.04 -25.82 -10.94
N ASP A 294 -1.91 -25.17 -10.69
CA ASP A 294 -0.55 -25.71 -10.89
C ASP A 294 0.00 -26.27 -9.56
N THR A 295 -0.56 -27.41 -9.13
CA THR A 295 -0.26 -28.03 -7.84
C THR A 295 1.19 -28.52 -7.73
N GLU A 296 1.78 -28.97 -8.83
CA GLU A 296 3.16 -29.44 -8.85
C GLU A 296 4.13 -28.28 -8.63
N ARG A 297 3.95 -27.16 -9.36
CA ARG A 297 4.80 -25.99 -9.17
C ARG A 297 4.61 -25.34 -7.80
N ALA A 298 3.38 -25.36 -7.27
CA ALA A 298 3.10 -24.97 -5.90
C ALA A 298 3.92 -25.80 -4.90
N ARG A 299 3.92 -27.14 -5.04
CA ARG A 299 4.68 -28.06 -4.18
C ARG A 299 6.17 -27.80 -4.25
N ILE A 300 6.74 -27.70 -5.45
CA ILE A 300 8.17 -27.44 -5.64
C ILE A 300 8.57 -26.11 -4.99
N THR A 301 7.77 -25.05 -5.20
CA THR A 301 8.05 -23.71 -4.66
C THR A 301 8.02 -23.71 -3.14
N LEU A 302 7.00 -24.33 -2.54
CA LEU A 302 6.86 -24.40 -1.09
C LEU A 302 7.94 -25.29 -0.45
N ALA A 303 8.24 -26.45 -1.02
CA ALA A 303 9.31 -27.33 -0.52
C ALA A 303 10.69 -26.64 -0.53
N GLY A 304 10.97 -25.83 -1.56
CA GLY A 304 12.19 -25.00 -1.61
C GLY A 304 12.30 -24.03 -0.41
N ALA A 305 11.18 -23.43 0.00
CA ALA A 305 11.11 -22.52 1.14
C ALA A 305 11.53 -23.20 2.46
N LEU A 306 11.11 -24.45 2.66
CA LEU A 306 11.38 -25.22 3.88
C LEU A 306 12.88 -25.46 4.08
N THR A 307 13.62 -25.61 2.98
CA THR A 307 15.05 -25.91 3.02
C THR A 307 15.94 -24.70 3.33
N THR A 308 15.38 -23.48 3.27
CA THR A 308 16.16 -22.23 3.25
C THR A 308 15.98 -21.38 4.51
N GLY A 309 15.37 -21.93 5.56
CA GLY A 309 14.88 -21.19 6.73
C GLY A 309 15.91 -20.36 7.53
N GLY A 310 15.44 -19.76 8.63
CA GLY A 310 16.27 -18.97 9.56
C GLY A 310 16.30 -17.47 9.27
N ARG A 311 15.39 -16.96 8.43
CA ARG A 311 15.26 -15.51 8.14
C ARG A 311 14.10 -14.84 8.89
N LEU A 312 13.15 -15.61 9.41
CA LEU A 312 12.01 -15.13 10.17
C LEU A 312 12.17 -15.44 11.66
N PRO A 313 11.40 -14.80 12.55
CA PRO A 313 11.29 -15.26 13.94
C PRO A 313 10.89 -16.73 13.97
N ALA A 314 11.65 -17.58 14.68
CA ALA A 314 11.55 -19.04 14.60
C ALA A 314 10.11 -19.57 14.77
N GLU A 315 9.33 -18.99 15.68
CA GLU A 315 7.94 -19.37 15.88
C GLU A 315 7.04 -18.97 14.70
N CYS A 316 7.20 -17.77 14.14
CA CYS A 316 6.46 -17.38 12.94
C CYS A 316 6.81 -18.28 11.76
N GLU A 317 8.09 -18.59 11.59
CA GLU A 317 8.58 -19.50 10.56
C GLU A 317 7.98 -20.89 10.70
N GLN A 318 8.03 -21.45 11.91
CA GLN A 318 7.44 -22.76 12.21
C GLN A 318 5.94 -22.79 11.90
N GLN A 319 5.20 -21.76 12.30
CA GLN A 319 3.76 -21.65 12.02
C GLN A 319 3.46 -21.57 10.52
N ILE A 320 4.29 -20.87 9.74
CA ILE A 320 4.16 -20.80 8.28
C ILE A 320 4.44 -22.15 7.64
N ILE A 321 5.55 -22.79 8.02
CA ILE A 321 6.00 -24.07 7.50
C ILE A 321 4.98 -25.17 7.79
N GLU A 322 4.52 -25.30 9.03
CA GLU A 322 3.55 -26.33 9.43
C GLU A 322 2.27 -26.24 8.61
N LYS A 323 1.76 -25.01 8.37
CA LYS A 323 0.55 -24.82 7.58
C LYS A 323 0.79 -25.00 6.08
N ALA A 324 1.96 -24.62 5.57
CA ALA A 324 2.33 -24.93 4.19
C ALA A 324 2.38 -26.44 3.95
N ASP A 325 2.99 -27.21 4.85
CA ASP A 325 3.10 -28.67 4.77
C ASP A 325 1.72 -29.34 4.85
N ALA A 326 0.92 -29.00 5.86
CA ALA A 326 -0.43 -29.53 6.00
C ALA A 326 -1.28 -29.25 4.75
N TRP A 327 -1.07 -28.10 4.12
CA TRP A 327 -1.76 -27.74 2.90
C TRP A 327 -1.27 -28.54 1.69
N LEU A 328 0.03 -28.79 1.56
CA LEU A 328 0.60 -29.62 0.49
C LEU A 328 0.15 -31.09 0.55
N ASP A 329 -0.01 -31.62 1.76
CA ASP A 329 -0.45 -32.99 2.00
C ASP A 329 -1.96 -33.17 1.83
N GLY A 330 -2.72 -32.09 1.99
CA GLY A 330 -4.15 -32.06 1.70
C GLY A 330 -4.43 -32.30 0.22
N GLN A 331 -4.79 -33.55 -0.12
CA GLN A 331 -5.38 -33.91 -1.42
C GLN A 331 -6.51 -32.93 -1.74
N PRO A 332 -6.60 -32.38 -2.96
CA PRO A 332 -7.80 -31.66 -3.37
C PRO A 332 -8.96 -32.63 -3.14
N THR A 333 -9.87 -32.29 -2.23
CA THR A 333 -11.13 -33.03 -2.11
C THR A 333 -11.82 -32.87 -3.45
N GLU A 334 -11.72 -33.89 -4.30
CA GLU A 334 -12.44 -33.96 -5.57
C GLU A 334 -13.89 -33.57 -5.31
N ASP A 335 -14.34 -32.61 -6.11
CA ASP A 335 -15.57 -31.84 -5.97
C ASP A 335 -16.72 -32.69 -5.38
N ARG A 336 -17.18 -32.33 -4.18
CA ARG A 336 -18.57 -32.65 -3.81
C ARG A 336 -19.47 -31.73 -4.65
N PRO A 337 -20.41 -32.31 -5.42
CA PRO A 337 -21.23 -31.60 -6.38
C PRO A 337 -22.14 -30.53 -5.75
#